data_AF-A0A6N6QFD6-F1
#
_entry.id   AF-A0A6N6QFD6-F1
#
_cell.length_a   1.000
_cell.length_b   1.000
_cell.length_c   1.000
_cell.angle_alpha   90.00
_cell.angle_beta   90.00
_cell.angle_gamma   90.00
#
_symmetry.space_group_name_H-M   'P 1'
#
loop_
_entity.id
_entity.type
_entity.pdbx_description
1 polymer ?
#
loop_
_entity_poly.entity_id
_entity_poly.type
_entity_poly.pdbx_seq_one_letter_code
_entity_poly.pdbx_strand_id
1 'polypeptide(L)'
;MNKRALHQRILEQLQAGMELYFKAARTAHAEATDPQSKAENKYDTRGLEASYLARGQSRQAAETEDAIVQLQAMPLRDFLPDDAIDLGAIVTLEPAAKARGPGRKAVAAVYFVAPKGGGTEVEMDGTEVTVITPQSPLGSQLLGKRRGHRVTIGEGPSSTAYTVGAVA
;
A
#
# COMPACT_ATOMS: atom_id res chain seq x y z
N MET A 1 19.35 2.43 -0.02
CA MET A 1 18.20 1.51 -0.16
C MET A 1 18.42 0.55 -1.33
N ASN A 2 18.41 -0.76 -1.07
CA ASN A 2 18.51 -1.80 -2.10
C ASN A 2 17.11 -2.16 -2.61
N LYS A 3 16.82 -1.93 -3.90
CA LYS A 3 15.50 -2.17 -4.50
C LYS A 3 15.03 -3.61 -4.40
N ARG A 4 15.92 -4.58 -4.62
CA ARG A 4 15.57 -6.02 -4.51
C ARG A 4 15.23 -6.40 -3.08
N ALA A 5 15.99 -5.88 -2.10
CA ALA A 5 15.68 -6.07 -0.69
C ALA A 5 14.33 -5.42 -0.33
N LEU A 6 14.03 -4.23 -0.86
CA LEU A 6 12.75 -3.55 -0.65
C LEU A 6 11.58 -4.35 -1.21
N HIS A 7 11.70 -4.81 -2.45
CA HIS A 7 10.70 -5.66 -3.09
C HIS A 7 10.43 -6.93 -2.27
N GLN A 8 11.48 -7.60 -1.80
CA GLN A 8 11.36 -8.77 -0.94
C GLN A 8 10.66 -8.45 0.39
N ARG A 9 11.00 -7.31 1.04
CA ARG A 9 10.33 -6.87 2.27
C ARG A 9 8.84 -6.56 2.07
N ILE A 10 8.46 -5.98 0.93
CA ILE A 10 7.05 -5.74 0.59
C ILE A 10 6.32 -7.08 0.44
N LEU A 11 6.93 -8.06 -0.23
CA LEU A 11 6.35 -9.39 -0.36
C LEU A 11 6.14 -10.07 0.99
N GLU A 12 7.13 -9.99 1.89
CA GLU A 12 7.02 -10.52 3.25
C GLU A 12 5.89 -9.84 4.05
N GLN A 13 5.76 -8.52 3.93
CA GLN A 13 4.69 -7.77 4.60
C GLN A 13 3.30 -8.17 4.07
N LEU A 14 3.15 -8.32 2.76
CA LEU A 14 1.91 -8.80 2.15
C LEU A 14 1.58 -10.24 2.57
N GLN A 15 2.58 -11.13 2.62
CA GLN A 15 2.40 -12.50 3.06
C GLN A 15 1.92 -12.56 4.53
N ALA A 16 2.54 -11.79 5.42
CA ALA A 16 2.10 -11.71 6.82
C ALA A 16 0.67 -11.17 6.95
N GLY A 17 0.30 -10.15 6.16
CA GLY A 17 -1.07 -9.63 6.11
C GLY A 17 -2.08 -10.67 5.60
N MET A 18 -1.72 -11.41 4.56
CA MET A 18 -2.54 -12.49 4.01
C MET A 18 -2.80 -13.59 5.04
N GLU A 19 -1.78 -14.02 5.79
CA GLU A 19 -1.94 -15.00 6.87
C GLU A 19 -2.89 -14.52 7.96
N LEU A 20 -2.84 -13.22 8.30
CA LEU A 20 -3.76 -12.62 9.26
C LEU A 20 -5.22 -12.66 8.76
N TYR A 21 -5.45 -12.32 7.48
CA TYR A 21 -6.77 -12.42 6.86
C TYR A 21 -7.29 -13.85 6.82
N PHE A 22 -6.44 -14.83 6.47
CA PHE A 22 -6.82 -16.24 6.52
C PHE A 22 -7.21 -16.70 7.91
N LYS A 23 -6.42 -16.33 8.93
CA LYS A 23 -6.73 -16.67 10.32
C LYS A 23 -8.05 -16.05 10.75
N ALA A 24 -8.29 -14.77 10.43
CA ALA A 24 -9.53 -14.07 10.74
C ALA A 24 -10.74 -14.72 10.04
N ALA A 25 -10.60 -15.07 8.77
CA ALA A 25 -11.65 -15.76 8.00
C ALA A 25 -12.02 -17.11 8.63
N ARG A 26 -11.03 -17.91 9.04
CA ARG A 26 -11.26 -19.20 9.69
C ARG A 26 -11.96 -19.05 11.04
N THR A 27 -11.54 -18.09 11.86
CA THR A 27 -12.17 -17.82 13.15
C THR A 27 -13.63 -17.40 12.99
N ALA A 28 -13.89 -16.43 12.10
CA ALA A 28 -15.25 -15.96 11.83
C ALA A 28 -16.14 -17.06 11.22
N HIS A 29 -15.57 -17.96 10.41
CA HIS A 29 -16.31 -19.10 9.88
C HIS A 29 -16.66 -20.13 10.96
N ALA A 30 -15.72 -20.43 11.87
CA ALA A 30 -15.98 -21.30 13.01
C ALA A 30 -17.10 -20.74 13.89
N GLU A 31 -17.08 -19.43 14.17
CA GLU A 31 -18.15 -18.74 14.91
C GLU A 31 -19.49 -18.79 14.15
N ALA A 32 -19.49 -18.58 12.84
CA ALA A 32 -20.71 -18.63 12.03
C ALA A 32 -21.36 -20.02 11.99
N THR A 33 -20.59 -21.08 12.21
CA THR A 33 -21.06 -22.48 12.18
C THR A 33 -21.22 -23.09 13.57
N ASP A 34 -20.92 -22.33 14.63
CA ASP A 34 -21.05 -22.79 16.00
C ASP A 34 -22.54 -23.01 16.36
N PRO A 35 -22.91 -24.15 16.98
CA PRO A 35 -24.25 -24.38 17.48
C PRO A 35 -24.80 -23.26 18.38
N GLN A 36 -23.96 -22.56 19.14
CA GLN A 36 -24.31 -21.42 20.00
C GLN A 36 -24.58 -20.13 19.22
N SER A 37 -24.18 -20.08 17.95
CA SER A 37 -24.46 -18.97 17.03
C SER A 37 -25.75 -19.16 16.24
N LYS A 38 -26.50 -20.24 16.50
CA LYS A 38 -27.85 -20.41 15.98
C LYS A 38 -28.75 -19.35 16.61
N ALA A 39 -29.40 -18.58 15.75
CA ALA A 39 -30.30 -17.52 16.17
C ALA A 39 -31.35 -18.04 17.15
N GLU A 40 -31.29 -17.60 18.40
CA GLU A 40 -32.27 -17.95 19.44
C GLU A 40 -33.59 -17.19 19.25
N ASN A 41 -33.55 -16.05 18.55
CA ASN A 41 -34.71 -15.25 18.19
C ASN A 41 -34.47 -14.45 16.89
N LYS A 42 -35.50 -13.77 16.40
CA LYS A 42 -35.46 -13.02 15.12
C LYS A 42 -34.52 -11.81 15.08
N TYR A 43 -33.94 -11.41 16.21
CA TYR A 43 -32.98 -10.31 16.33
C TYR A 43 -31.55 -10.81 16.54
N ASP A 44 -31.33 -12.12 16.69
CA ASP A 44 -29.99 -12.68 16.85
C ASP A 44 -29.33 -12.85 15.48
N THR A 45 -28.31 -12.03 15.25
CA THR A 45 -27.58 -11.92 13.99
C THR A 45 -26.16 -12.45 14.07
N ARG A 46 -25.71 -13.00 15.21
CA ARG A 46 -24.29 -13.35 15.43
C ARG A 46 -23.73 -14.29 14.37
N GLY A 47 -24.42 -15.39 14.09
CA GLY A 47 -23.99 -16.32 13.04
C GLY A 47 -23.98 -15.70 11.64
N LEU A 48 -24.94 -14.79 11.36
CA LEU A 48 -25.02 -14.08 10.09
C LEU A 48 -23.88 -13.06 9.94
N GLU A 49 -23.64 -12.24 10.95
CA GLU A 49 -22.57 -11.25 11.01
C GLU A 49 -21.20 -11.92 10.88
N ALA A 50 -20.98 -13.00 11.63
CA ALA A 50 -19.77 -13.81 11.54
C ALA A 50 -19.57 -14.38 10.12
N SER A 51 -20.65 -14.80 9.44
CA SER A 51 -20.55 -15.29 8.05
C SER A 51 -20.15 -14.19 7.06
N TYR A 52 -20.66 -12.97 7.24
CA TYR A 52 -20.27 -11.82 6.42
C TYR A 52 -18.83 -11.41 6.68
N LEU A 53 -18.41 -11.41 7.95
CA LEU A 53 -17.03 -11.15 8.33
C LEU A 53 -16.10 -12.19 7.70
N ALA A 54 -16.40 -13.48 7.82
CA ALA A 54 -15.61 -14.55 7.22
C ALA A 54 -15.44 -14.36 5.70
N ARG A 55 -16.53 -14.03 5.01
CA ARG A 55 -16.49 -13.75 3.56
C ARG A 55 -15.63 -12.53 3.25
N GLY A 56 -15.75 -11.44 4.02
CA GLY A 56 -14.95 -10.23 3.85
C GLY A 56 -13.46 -10.51 4.02
N GLN A 57 -13.08 -11.24 5.07
CA GLN A 57 -11.70 -11.62 5.34
C GLN A 57 -11.13 -12.54 4.26
N SER A 58 -11.88 -13.55 3.80
CA SER A 58 -11.46 -14.40 2.67
C SER A 58 -11.24 -13.62 1.39
N ARG A 59 -12.08 -12.61 1.12
CA ARG A 59 -11.89 -11.73 -0.03
C ARG A 59 -10.61 -10.92 0.08
N GLN A 60 -10.31 -10.36 1.25
CA GLN A 60 -9.06 -9.62 1.48
C GLN A 60 -7.82 -10.53 1.32
N ALA A 61 -7.88 -11.78 1.79
CA ALA A 61 -6.81 -12.75 1.57
C ALA A 61 -6.57 -13.01 0.08
N ALA A 62 -7.63 -13.25 -0.71
CA ALA A 62 -7.53 -13.47 -2.16
C ALA A 62 -7.02 -12.23 -2.92
N GLU A 63 -7.45 -11.02 -2.55
CA GLU A 63 -6.94 -9.77 -3.11
C GLU A 63 -5.44 -9.57 -2.80
N THR A 64 -5.00 -9.97 -1.60
CA THR A 64 -3.59 -9.92 -1.20
C THR A 64 -2.75 -10.97 -1.93
N GLU A 65 -3.28 -12.17 -2.14
CA GLU A 65 -2.64 -13.23 -2.92
C GLU A 65 -2.41 -12.79 -4.38
N ASP A 66 -3.43 -12.20 -5.03
CA ASP A 66 -3.28 -11.61 -6.37
C ASP A 66 -2.19 -10.53 -6.38
N ALA A 67 -2.15 -9.67 -5.36
CA ALA A 67 -1.11 -8.64 -5.25
C ALA A 67 0.30 -9.24 -5.16
N ILE A 68 0.49 -10.31 -4.38
CA ILE A 68 1.76 -11.03 -4.26
C ILE A 68 2.18 -11.59 -5.62
N VAL A 69 1.29 -12.29 -6.33
CA VAL A 69 1.57 -12.88 -7.64
C VAL A 69 1.99 -11.81 -8.65
N GLN A 70 1.23 -10.72 -8.74
CA GLN A 70 1.53 -9.61 -9.65
C GLN A 70 2.86 -8.93 -9.30
N LEU A 71 3.15 -8.77 -8.01
CA LEU A 71 4.38 -8.14 -7.56
C LEU A 71 5.61 -9.05 -7.81
N GLN A 72 5.47 -10.36 -7.63
CA GLN A 72 6.53 -11.35 -7.95
C GLN A 72 6.85 -11.39 -9.45
N ALA A 73 5.83 -11.26 -10.30
CA ALA A 73 5.99 -11.26 -11.76
C ALA A 73 6.53 -9.94 -12.33
N MET A 74 6.56 -8.87 -11.54
CA MET A 74 7.00 -7.55 -11.99
C MET A 74 8.52 -7.53 -12.28
N PRO A 75 8.96 -6.99 -13.43
CA PRO A 75 10.37 -6.77 -13.67
C PRO A 75 10.92 -5.65 -12.78
N LEU A 76 12.02 -5.92 -12.06
CA LEU A 76 12.77 -4.92 -11.33
C LEU A 76 13.88 -4.35 -12.23
N ARG A 77 13.55 -3.33 -13.01
CA ARG A 77 14.55 -2.58 -13.78
C ARG A 77 15.28 -1.55 -12.93
N ASP A 78 16.51 -1.25 -13.32
CA ASP A 78 17.26 -0.12 -12.79
C ASP A 78 16.74 1.18 -13.44
N PHE A 79 16.71 2.27 -12.67
CA PHE A 79 16.33 3.59 -13.17
C PHE A 79 17.54 4.52 -13.10
N LEU A 80 17.71 5.31 -14.15
CA LEU A 80 18.64 6.43 -14.17
C LEU A 80 17.96 7.69 -13.57
N PRO A 81 18.73 8.67 -13.08
CA PRO A 81 18.18 9.85 -12.39
C PRO A 81 17.16 10.65 -13.19
N ASP A 82 17.26 10.61 -14.52
CA ASP A 82 16.39 11.36 -15.43
C ASP A 82 15.26 10.51 -16.00
N ASP A 83 15.20 9.20 -15.71
CA ASP A 83 14.17 8.31 -16.25
C ASP A 83 12.76 8.71 -15.80
N ALA A 84 11.79 8.42 -16.67
CA ALA A 84 10.39 8.57 -16.32
C ALA A 84 10.00 7.53 -15.26
N ILE A 85 9.23 7.97 -14.26
CA ILE A 85 8.67 7.11 -13.22
C ILE A 85 7.75 6.08 -13.87
N ASP A 86 7.96 4.82 -13.48
CA ASP A 86 7.24 3.65 -13.99
C ASP A 86 7.22 2.57 -12.89
N LEU A 87 6.61 1.42 -13.17
CA LEU A 87 6.60 0.26 -12.27
C LEU A 87 8.03 -0.13 -11.85
N GLY A 88 8.20 -0.39 -10.55
CA GLY A 88 9.48 -0.71 -9.92
C GLY A 88 10.34 0.52 -9.57
N ALA A 89 9.87 1.74 -9.80
CA ALA A 89 10.56 2.95 -9.38
C ALA A 89 10.42 3.18 -7.87
N ILE A 90 11.52 3.59 -7.25
CA ILE A 90 11.54 4.24 -5.95
C ILE A 90 11.54 5.74 -6.20
N VAL A 91 10.59 6.46 -5.60
CA VAL A 91 10.40 7.91 -5.81
C VAL A 91 10.47 8.63 -4.47
N THR A 92 11.29 9.67 -4.37
CA THR A 92 11.26 10.58 -3.23
C THR A 92 10.47 11.84 -3.57
N LEU A 93 9.59 12.26 -2.68
CA LEU A 93 8.83 13.51 -2.80
C LEU A 93 9.27 14.49 -1.73
N GLU A 94 9.75 15.64 -2.17
CA GLU A 94 10.21 16.71 -1.30
C GLU A 94 9.13 17.79 -1.16
N PRO A 95 8.77 18.21 0.07
CA PRO A 95 7.82 19.29 0.26
C PRO A 95 8.34 20.59 -0.37
N ALA A 96 7.47 21.33 -1.07
CA ALA A 96 7.85 22.65 -1.58
C ALA A 96 8.24 23.60 -0.43
N ALA A 97 9.25 24.43 -0.65
CA ALA A 97 9.84 25.31 0.38
C ALA A 97 8.82 26.19 1.13
N LYS A 98 7.70 26.58 0.50
CA LYS A 98 6.61 27.36 1.13
C LYS A 98 5.76 26.59 2.15
N ALA A 99 5.83 25.26 2.17
CA ALA A 99 5.13 24.41 3.15
C ALA A 99 5.94 24.24 4.46
N ARG A 100 7.11 24.86 4.57
CA ARG A 100 7.97 24.78 5.77
C ARG A 100 7.56 25.82 6.80
N GLY A 101 7.16 25.37 8.00
CA GLY A 101 7.33 26.18 9.21
C GLY A 101 8.83 26.36 9.52
N PRO A 102 9.25 27.47 10.16
CA PRO A 102 10.66 27.68 10.50
C PRO A 102 11.19 26.56 11.42
N GLY A 103 12.36 26.00 11.07
CA GLY A 103 13.10 25.05 11.92
C GLY A 103 12.82 23.55 11.73
N ARG A 104 11.88 23.13 10.88
CA ARG A 104 11.62 21.69 10.62
C ARG A 104 12.48 21.15 9.47
N LYS A 105 13.28 20.12 9.74
CA LYS A 105 13.96 19.32 8.70
C LYS A 105 12.86 18.62 7.88
N ALA A 106 12.76 18.91 6.59
CA ALA A 106 11.78 18.27 5.73
C ALA A 106 12.20 16.81 5.54
N VAL A 107 11.38 15.87 6.04
CA VAL A 107 11.54 14.45 5.74
C VAL A 107 10.90 14.24 4.37
N ALA A 108 11.68 13.75 3.41
CA ALA A 108 11.15 13.38 2.11
C ALA A 108 10.29 12.13 2.27
N ALA A 109 9.10 12.13 1.67
CA ALA A 109 8.28 10.93 1.61
C ALA A 109 8.83 10.00 0.52
N VAL A 110 8.90 8.70 0.80
CA VAL A 110 9.48 7.72 -0.13
C VAL A 110 8.40 6.73 -0.55
N TYR A 111 8.31 6.52 -1.86
CA TYR A 111 7.28 5.68 -2.46
C TYR A 111 7.90 4.61 -3.34
N PHE A 112 7.26 3.45 -3.40
CA PHE A 112 7.56 2.40 -4.37
C PHE A 112 6.38 2.20 -5.31
N VAL A 113 6.61 2.30 -6.63
CA VAL A 113 5.54 2.15 -7.62
C VAL A 113 5.40 0.68 -7.99
N ALA A 114 4.24 0.09 -7.66
CA ALA A 114 3.96 -1.32 -7.89
C ALA A 114 2.64 -1.50 -8.68
N PRO A 115 2.44 -2.63 -9.38
CA PRO A 115 1.18 -2.91 -10.06
C PRO A 115 0.01 -3.11 -9.08
N LYS A 116 0.30 -3.63 -7.89
CA LYS A 116 -0.66 -3.97 -6.82
C LYS A 116 -0.02 -3.73 -5.43
N GLY A 117 -0.80 -3.88 -4.36
CA GLY A 117 -0.32 -3.70 -2.98
C GLY A 117 -0.23 -2.24 -2.55
N GLY A 118 -1.02 -1.35 -3.16
CA GLY A 118 -1.05 0.06 -2.76
C GLY A 118 -1.45 0.24 -1.30
N GLY A 119 -0.76 1.13 -0.59
CA GLY A 119 -0.94 1.36 0.84
C GLY A 119 -0.11 0.46 1.74
N THR A 120 0.65 -0.51 1.20
CA THR A 120 1.61 -1.27 2.02
C THR A 120 2.75 -0.36 2.45
N GLU A 121 3.05 -0.35 3.75
CA GLU A 121 4.15 0.41 4.34
C GLU A 121 5.22 -0.56 4.83
N VAL A 122 6.48 -0.27 4.50
CA VAL A 122 7.64 -1.05 4.96
C VAL A 122 8.74 -0.10 5.41
N GLU A 123 9.42 -0.44 6.51
CA GLU A 123 10.60 0.29 6.95
C GLU A 123 11.86 -0.35 6.35
N MET A 124 12.72 0.48 5.73
CA MET A 124 14.01 0.07 5.20
C MET A 124 15.07 1.12 5.51
N ASP A 125 16.19 0.70 6.10
CA ASP A 125 17.31 1.60 6.45
C ASP A 125 16.86 2.83 7.27
N GLY A 126 15.87 2.67 8.16
CA GLY A 126 15.29 3.76 8.96
C GLY A 126 14.40 4.73 8.17
N THR A 127 13.98 4.34 6.97
CA THR A 127 13.08 5.11 6.09
C THR A 127 11.81 4.31 5.83
N GLU A 128 10.66 4.90 6.13
CA GLU A 128 9.37 4.33 5.73
C GLU A 128 9.16 4.51 4.23
N VAL A 129 8.77 3.43 3.56
CA VAL A 129 8.45 3.40 2.14
C VAL A 129 7.02 2.94 1.97
N THR A 130 6.21 3.77 1.31
CA THR A 130 4.81 3.46 1.01
C THR A 130 4.69 2.95 -0.43
N VAL A 131 4.06 1.80 -0.60
CA VAL A 131 3.74 1.26 -1.93
C VAL A 131 2.55 2.03 -2.50
N ILE A 132 2.68 2.49 -3.74
CA ILE A 132 1.61 3.14 -4.49
C ILE A 132 1.39 2.41 -5.81
N THR A 133 0.16 2.48 -6.32
CA THR A 133 -0.22 1.87 -7.59
C THR A 133 -0.55 2.93 -8.64
N PRO A 134 -0.39 2.63 -9.93
CA PRO A 134 -0.86 3.47 -11.05
C PRO A 134 -2.30 3.99 -10.91
N GLN A 135 -3.17 3.20 -10.27
CA GLN A 135 -4.59 3.52 -10.08
C GLN A 135 -4.84 4.48 -8.91
N SER A 136 -3.87 4.66 -8.00
CA SER A 136 -4.01 5.60 -6.88
C SER A 136 -3.97 7.07 -7.35
N PRO A 137 -4.59 8.02 -6.62
CA PRO A 137 -4.53 9.44 -6.95
C PRO A 137 -3.10 10.01 -7.07
N LEU A 138 -2.17 9.52 -6.24
CA LEU A 138 -0.77 9.92 -6.32
C LEU A 138 -0.02 9.17 -7.44
N GLY A 139 -0.22 7.86 -7.56
CA GLY A 139 0.45 7.06 -8.60
C GLY A 139 0.09 7.48 -10.02
N SER A 140 -1.18 7.80 -10.27
CA SER A 140 -1.66 8.35 -11.55
C SER A 140 -1.02 9.69 -11.91
N GLN A 141 -0.74 10.53 -10.90
CA GLN A 141 0.00 11.77 -11.11
C GLN A 141 1.49 11.52 -11.36
N LEU A 142 2.10 10.53 -10.72
CA LEU A 142 3.54 10.30 -10.78
C LEU A 142 3.99 9.57 -12.04
N LEU A 143 3.17 8.68 -12.60
CA LEU A 143 3.54 7.94 -13.80
C LEU A 143 3.93 8.87 -14.95
N GLY A 144 5.08 8.57 -15.58
CA GLY A 144 5.62 9.35 -16.68
C GLY A 144 6.31 10.67 -16.26
N LYS A 145 6.17 11.12 -15.00
CA LYS A 145 6.92 12.28 -14.50
C LYS A 145 8.39 11.92 -14.29
N ARG A 146 9.22 12.97 -14.22
CA ARG A 146 10.66 12.87 -14.00
C ARG A 146 11.05 13.72 -12.79
N ARG A 147 12.29 13.57 -12.35
CA ARG A 147 12.91 14.46 -11.37
C ARG A 147 12.63 15.93 -11.68
N GLY A 148 12.29 16.71 -10.65
CA GLY A 148 11.97 18.12 -10.74
C GLY A 148 10.50 18.43 -11.10
N HIS A 149 9.72 17.45 -11.56
CA HIS A 149 8.29 17.66 -11.79
C HIS A 149 7.53 17.84 -10.48
N ARG A 150 6.45 18.61 -10.52
CA ARG A 150 5.59 18.86 -9.35
C ARG A 150 4.39 17.93 -9.32
N VAL A 151 4.00 17.55 -8.12
CA VAL A 151 2.78 16.81 -7.81
C VAL A 151 2.09 17.42 -6.61
N THR A 152 0.78 17.17 -6.49
CA THR A 152 -0.02 17.67 -5.39
C THR A 152 -0.64 16.49 -4.66
N ILE A 153 -0.44 16.44 -3.34
CA ILE A 153 -0.99 15.40 -2.47
C ILE A 153 -2.11 16.03 -1.63
N GLY A 154 -3.23 15.31 -1.51
CA GLY A 154 -4.44 15.77 -0.80
C GLY A 154 -5.44 16.45 -1.74
N GLU A 155 -6.64 16.69 -1.22
CA GLU A 155 -7.75 17.29 -1.95
C GLU A 155 -8.12 18.66 -1.38
N GLY A 156 -8.54 19.56 -2.27
CA GLY A 156 -9.05 20.88 -1.89
C GLY A 156 -8.00 21.76 -1.19
N PRO A 157 -8.43 22.64 -0.25
CA PRO A 157 -7.57 23.65 0.36
C PRO A 157 -6.45 23.10 1.25
N SER A 158 -6.50 21.81 1.61
CA SER A 158 -5.47 21.11 2.39
C SER A 158 -4.40 20.44 1.53
N SER A 159 -4.47 20.60 0.21
CA SER A 159 -3.51 20.01 -0.70
C SER A 159 -2.11 20.62 -0.54
N THR A 160 -1.09 19.78 -0.55
CA THR A 160 0.32 20.18 -0.41
C THR A 160 1.08 19.86 -1.68
N ALA A 161 1.84 20.84 -2.17
CA ALA A 161 2.68 20.69 -3.35
C ALA A 161 4.03 20.07 -3.00
N TYR A 162 4.41 19.05 -3.75
CA TYR A 162 5.69 18.35 -3.67
C TYR A 162 6.43 18.44 -5.00
N THR A 163 7.74 18.24 -4.94
CA THR A 163 8.60 18.08 -6.10
C THR A 163 9.17 16.67 -6.09
N VAL A 164 9.18 16.02 -7.25
CA VAL A 164 9.86 14.75 -7.46
C VAL A 164 11.36 14.96 -7.27
N GLY A 165 11.92 14.33 -6.24
CA GLY A 165 13.35 14.34 -5.91
C GLY A 165 14.09 13.32 -6.76
N ALA A 166 14.47 12.19 -6.15
CA ALA A 166 15.18 11.11 -6.81
C ALA A 166 14.23 10.05 -7.36
N VAL A 167 14.64 9.44 -8.48
CA VAL A 167 14.03 8.25 -9.08
C VAL A 167 15.12 7.18 -9.15
N ALA A 168 14.86 6.00 -8.60
CA ALA A 168 15.83 4.90 -8.51
C ALA A 168 15.21 3.52 -8.74
#